data_AF-A0A381V3U0-F1
#
_entry.id   AF-A0A381V3U0-F1
#
_cell.length_a   1.000
_cell.length_b   1.000
_cell.length_c   1.000
_cell.angle_alpha   90.00
_cell.angle_beta   90.00
_cell.angle_gamma   90.00
#
_symmetry.space_group_name_H-M   'P 1'
#
loop_
_entity.id
_entity.type
_entity.pdbx_description
1 polymer ?
#
loop_
_entity_poly.entity_id
_entity_poly.type
_entity_poly.pdbx_seq_one_letter_code
_entity_poly.pdbx_strand_id
1 'polypeptide(L)'
;MQLDKELVKVEKTSHYGRYLLIIGILALSFSLSFMLRIQPLEYGFELNEFDPFFNYRATQFIVENGLPAYLEWHDDLSWHPHGRNVSVTSQVMLHTTTAMLYQIFGVGTSLYDFTIWFPVVI
;
A
#
# COMPACT_ATOMS: atom_id res chain seq x y z
N MET A 1 -33.40 42.72 40.23
CA MET A 1 -32.69 42.70 38.94
C MET A 1 -32.53 41.24 38.54
N GLN A 2 -33.52 40.69 37.82
CA GLN A 2 -33.48 39.31 37.30
C GLN A 2 -32.54 39.32 36.09
N LEU A 3 -31.44 38.58 36.19
CA LEU A 3 -30.48 38.44 35.11
C LEU A 3 -31.06 37.46 34.08
N ASP A 4 -31.30 37.93 32.86
CA ASP A 4 -31.78 37.12 31.73
C ASP A 4 -30.87 35.90 31.51
N LYS A 5 -31.36 34.73 31.91
CA LYS A 5 -30.67 33.44 31.70
C LYS A 5 -30.96 32.81 30.33
N GLU A 6 -31.64 33.51 29.43
CA GLU A 6 -32.12 32.94 28.16
C GLU A 6 -31.16 33.08 26.96
N LEU A 7 -29.96 33.65 27.11
CA LEU A 7 -29.14 34.01 25.94
C LEU A 7 -28.00 33.07 25.57
N VAL A 8 -27.90 31.88 26.16
CA VAL A 8 -26.97 30.85 25.65
C VAL A 8 -27.77 29.66 25.15
N LYS A 9 -28.32 29.82 23.95
CA LYS A 9 -28.79 28.68 23.15
C LYS A 9 -27.55 27.84 22.85
N VAL A 10 -27.32 26.78 23.63
CA VAL A 10 -26.27 25.80 23.37
C VAL A 10 -26.67 25.06 22.09
N GLU A 11 -26.31 25.63 20.96
CA GLU A 11 -26.56 25.04 19.65
C GLU A 11 -25.74 23.75 19.58
N LYS A 12 -26.40 22.60 19.67
CA LYS A 12 -25.74 21.30 19.45
C LYS A 12 -25.21 21.31 18.03
N THR A 13 -23.90 21.48 17.88
CA THR A 13 -23.24 21.36 16.58
C THR A 13 -23.65 20.05 15.93
N SER A 14 -24.23 20.11 14.73
CA SER A 14 -24.68 18.91 14.02
C SER A 14 -23.48 18.00 13.76
N HIS A 15 -23.44 16.85 14.43
CA HIS A 15 -22.40 15.85 14.26
C HIS A 15 -22.25 15.42 12.79
N TYR A 16 -23.35 15.42 12.02
CA TYR A 16 -23.35 15.10 10.59
C TYR A 16 -22.50 16.06 9.76
N GLY A 17 -22.57 17.37 10.00
CA GLY A 17 -21.76 18.35 9.27
C GLY A 17 -20.27 18.15 9.52
N ARG A 18 -19.90 17.83 10.77
CA ARG A 18 -18.53 17.47 11.14
C ARG A 18 -18.06 16.20 10.43
N TYR A 19 -18.88 15.14 10.40
CA TYR A 19 -18.50 13.89 9.72
C TYR A 19 -18.37 14.07 8.21
N LEU A 20 -19.26 14.83 7.57
CA LEU A 20 -19.15 15.15 6.14
C LEU A 20 -17.87 15.92 5.83
N LEU A 21 -17.48 16.88 6.67
CA LEU A 21 -16.19 17.58 6.52
C LEU A 21 -15.01 16.62 6.68
N ILE A 22 -15.02 15.72 7.67
CA ILE A 22 -13.95 14.74 7.87
C ILE A 22 -13.82 13.82 6.65
N ILE A 23 -14.93 13.26 6.16
CA ILE A 23 -14.94 12.41 4.97
C ILE A 23 -14.44 13.19 3.75
N GLY A 24 -14.89 14.43 3.57
CA GLY A 24 -14.45 15.31 2.49
C GLY A 24 -12.94 15.56 2.52
N ILE A 25 -12.37 15.86 3.70
CA ILE A 25 -10.93 16.07 3.86
C ILE A 25 -10.15 14.79 3.58
N LEU A 26 -10.59 13.63 4.08
CA LEU A 26 -9.93 12.35 3.83
C LEU A 26 -9.96 11.97 2.35
N ALA A 27 -11.09 12.15 1.67
CA ALA A 27 -11.21 11.90 0.24
C ALA A 27 -10.30 12.82 -0.58
N LEU A 28 -10.25 14.12 -0.26
CA LEU A 28 -9.35 15.06 -0.91
C LEU A 28 -7.88 14.72 -0.67
N SER A 29 -7.52 14.36 0.57
CA SER A 29 -6.16 13.96 0.93
C SER A 29 -5.71 12.71 0.17
N PHE A 30 -6.57 11.70 0.08
CA PHE A 30 -6.29 10.48 -0.66
C PHE A 30 -6.13 10.76 -2.16
N SER A 31 -7.07 11.50 -2.77
CA SER A 31 -7.02 11.87 -4.18
C SER A 31 -5.76 12.66 -4.53
N LEU A 32 -5.36 13.63 -3.68
CA LEU A 32 -4.15 14.39 -3.89
C LEU A 32 -2.89 13.52 -3.80
N SER A 33 -2.81 12.63 -2.79
CA SER A 33 -1.71 11.68 -2.66
C SER A 33 -1.59 10.79 -3.89
N PHE A 34 -2.71 10.25 -4.37
CA PHE A 34 -2.76 9.41 -5.57
C PHE A 34 -2.26 10.15 -6.82
N MET A 35 -2.72 11.39 -7.05
CA MET A 35 -2.30 12.22 -8.18
C MET A 35 -0.80 12.54 -8.17
N LEU A 36 -0.19 12.68 -6.99
CA LEU A 36 1.25 12.93 -6.90
C LEU A 36 2.06 11.65 -7.18
N ARG A 37 1.59 10.49 -6.70
CA ARG A 37 2.32 9.22 -6.84
C ARG A 37 2.21 8.58 -8.22
N ILE A 38 1.22 8.96 -9.02
CA ILE A 38 1.04 8.44 -10.39
C ILE A 38 1.93 9.15 -11.43
N GLN A 39 2.53 10.31 -11.09
CA GLN A 39 3.35 11.10 -12.02
C GLN A 39 4.44 10.30 -12.77
N PRO A 40 5.15 9.34 -12.15
CA PRO A 40 6.17 8.57 -12.85
C PRO A 40 5.66 7.77 -14.06
N LEU A 41 4.34 7.51 -14.16
CA LEU A 41 3.74 6.82 -15.31
C LEU A 41 3.94 7.56 -16.63
N GLU A 42 4.23 8.87 -16.61
CA GLU A 42 4.57 9.65 -17.80
C GLU A 42 5.83 9.13 -18.51
N TYR A 43 6.71 8.45 -17.78
CA TYR A 43 7.98 7.92 -18.30
C TYR A 43 7.92 6.43 -18.66
N GLY A 44 6.78 5.78 -18.46
CA GLY A 44 6.56 4.36 -18.78
C GLY A 44 5.81 3.63 -17.67
N PHE A 45 5.07 2.59 -18.08
CA PHE A 45 4.37 1.71 -17.15
C PHE A 45 5.29 0.54 -16.76
N GLU A 46 6.33 0.86 -15.99
CA GLU A 46 7.39 -0.09 -15.59
C GLU A 46 7.80 0.15 -14.13
N LEU A 47 8.39 -0.86 -13.48
CA LEU A 47 9.05 -0.65 -12.19
C LEU A 47 10.23 0.32 -12.37
N ASN A 48 10.25 1.35 -11.52
CA ASN A 48 11.30 2.34 -11.51
C ASN A 48 12.45 1.89 -10.61
N GLU A 49 13.68 2.28 -10.99
CA GLU A 49 14.91 1.94 -10.26
C GLU A 49 15.19 0.43 -10.18
N PHE A 50 16.23 0.03 -9.44
CA PHE A 50 16.71 -1.36 -9.42
C PHE A 50 16.17 -2.17 -8.24
N ASP A 51 16.01 -1.56 -7.06
CA ASP A 51 15.62 -2.24 -5.83
C ASP A 51 14.23 -2.90 -5.91
N PRO A 52 13.19 -2.28 -6.52
CA PRO A 52 11.86 -2.89 -6.59
C PRO A 52 11.80 -4.22 -7.33
N PHE A 53 12.73 -4.52 -8.23
CA PHE A 53 12.78 -5.80 -8.93
C PHE A 53 13.03 -6.98 -7.99
N PHE A 54 13.82 -6.79 -6.93
CA PHE A 54 13.98 -7.80 -5.89
C PHE A 54 12.67 -8.05 -5.13
N ASN A 55 11.98 -6.96 -4.75
CA ASN A 55 10.70 -7.05 -4.03
C ASN A 55 9.61 -7.74 -4.89
N TYR A 56 9.59 -7.43 -6.19
CA TYR A 56 8.73 -8.11 -7.16
C TYR A 56 9.04 -9.61 -7.23
N ARG A 57 10.30 -10.00 -7.40
CA ARG A 57 10.71 -11.42 -7.48
C ARG A 57 10.35 -12.19 -6.20
N ALA A 58 10.55 -11.58 -5.04
CA ALA A 58 10.19 -12.18 -3.76
C ALA A 58 8.66 -12.32 -3.60
N THR A 59 7.89 -11.32 -4.03
CA THR A 59 6.42 -11.40 -4.06
C THR A 59 5.95 -12.49 -5.03
N GLN A 60 6.55 -12.56 -6.21
CA GLN A 60 6.28 -13.59 -7.21
C GLN A 60 6.54 -15.00 -6.65
N PHE A 61 7.66 -15.18 -5.95
CA PHE A 61 7.98 -16.44 -5.30
C PHE A 61 6.88 -16.86 -4.30
N ILE A 62 6.35 -15.93 -3.49
CA ILE A 62 5.25 -16.21 -2.56
C ILE A 62 3.97 -16.59 -3.33
N VAL A 63 3.64 -15.88 -4.40
CA VAL A 63 2.43 -16.15 -5.20
C VAL A 63 2.49 -17.52 -5.86
N GLU A 64 3.66 -17.94 -6.33
CA GLU A 64 3.86 -19.21 -7.03
C GLU A 64 4.06 -20.41 -6.08
N ASN A 65 4.74 -20.22 -4.95
CA ASN A 65 5.18 -21.33 -4.07
C ASN A 65 4.53 -21.31 -2.68
N GLY A 66 3.89 -20.21 -2.31
CA GLY A 66 3.27 -20.02 -1.00
C GLY A 66 4.23 -19.43 0.05
N LEU A 67 3.62 -18.88 1.11
CA LEU A 67 4.35 -18.25 2.21
C LEU A 67 5.28 -19.22 2.98
N PRO A 68 4.88 -20.48 3.28
CA PRO A 68 5.78 -21.41 3.97
C PRO A 68 7.08 -21.65 3.21
N ALA A 69 6.99 -21.86 1.89
CA ALA A 69 8.17 -22.04 1.04
C ALA A 69 9.06 -20.78 1.03
N TYR A 70 8.45 -19.59 1.00
CA TYR A 70 9.20 -18.33 1.06
C TYR A 70 9.98 -18.17 2.38
N LEU A 71 9.42 -18.59 3.51
CA LEU A 71 10.09 -18.47 4.81
C LEU A 71 11.33 -19.37 4.92
N GLU A 72 11.39 -20.46 4.16
CA GLU A 72 12.52 -21.38 4.09
C GLU A 72 13.39 -21.17 2.85
N TRP A 73 13.12 -20.13 2.05
CA TRP A 73 13.76 -19.94 0.76
C TRP A 73 15.24 -19.55 0.87
N HIS A 74 16.08 -20.45 0.38
CA HIS A 74 17.48 -20.17 0.04
C HIS A 74 17.59 -19.92 -1.47
N ASP A 75 17.95 -18.70 -1.84
CA ASP A 75 18.07 -18.27 -3.22
C ASP A 75 19.48 -18.50 -3.77
N ASP A 76 19.61 -19.52 -4.62
CA ASP A 76 20.88 -19.87 -5.26
C ASP A 76 21.23 -18.97 -6.46
N LEU A 77 20.29 -18.16 -6.94
CA LEU A 77 20.50 -17.26 -8.09
C LEU A 77 21.24 -15.97 -7.69
N SER A 78 21.19 -15.60 -6.42
CA SER A 78 21.95 -14.46 -5.89
C SER A 78 23.23 -14.93 -5.20
N TRP A 79 24.27 -14.10 -5.18
CA TRP A 79 25.49 -14.33 -4.38
C TRP A 79 26.18 -15.69 -4.64
N HIS A 80 26.36 -16.07 -5.91
CA HIS A 80 27.10 -17.28 -6.27
C HIS A 80 28.53 -17.28 -5.67
N PRO A 81 29.04 -18.41 -5.14
CA PRO A 81 28.43 -19.75 -5.07
C PRO A 81 27.59 -20.04 -3.81
N HIS A 82 27.38 -19.06 -2.93
CA HIS A 82 26.85 -19.32 -1.59
C HIS A 82 25.31 -19.24 -1.51
N GLY A 83 24.69 -18.49 -2.42
CA GLY A 83 23.26 -18.21 -2.35
C GLY A 83 22.93 -17.17 -1.28
N ARG A 84 21.63 -16.97 -1.02
CA ARG A 84 21.11 -16.05 0.00
C ARG A 84 19.84 -16.59 0.65
N ASN A 85 19.82 -16.67 1.98
CA ASN A 85 18.57 -16.90 2.71
C ASN A 85 17.72 -15.62 2.69
N VAL A 86 16.61 -15.63 1.94
CA VAL A 86 15.85 -14.41 1.64
C VAL A 86 15.05 -13.93 2.84
N SER A 87 14.29 -14.81 3.49
CA SER A 87 13.41 -14.43 4.61
C SER A 87 14.18 -13.87 5.80
N VAL A 88 15.39 -14.38 6.06
CA VAL A 88 16.25 -13.95 7.17
C VAL A 88 16.94 -12.62 6.89
N THR A 89 17.18 -12.28 5.62
CA THR A 89 18.02 -11.13 5.23
C THR A 89 17.25 -10.03 4.48
N SER A 90 15.92 -10.07 4.47
CA SER A 90 15.07 -9.08 3.77
C SER A 90 13.81 -8.70 4.55
N GLN A 91 13.17 -7.60 4.16
CA GLN A 91 11.91 -7.14 4.73
C GLN A 91 10.73 -8.02 4.23
N VAL A 92 10.35 -9.00 5.04
CA VAL A 92 9.27 -9.96 4.70
C VAL A 92 7.91 -9.28 4.51
N MET A 93 7.57 -8.30 5.34
CA MET A 93 6.21 -7.75 5.39
C MET A 93 5.75 -7.10 4.08
N LEU A 94 6.66 -6.50 3.31
CA LEU A 94 6.32 -5.92 2.01
C LEU A 94 5.87 -7.02 1.06
N HIS A 95 6.68 -8.08 0.90
CA HIS A 95 6.38 -9.17 -0.03
C HIS A 95 5.09 -9.90 0.33
N THR A 96 4.88 -10.16 1.63
CA THR A 96 3.67 -10.85 2.10
C THR A 96 2.42 -10.01 1.92
N THR A 97 2.49 -8.71 2.24
CA THR A 97 1.35 -7.80 2.11
C THR A 97 0.97 -7.62 0.65
N THR A 98 1.96 -7.43 -0.24
CA THR A 98 1.73 -7.34 -1.68
C THR A 98 1.13 -8.64 -2.23
N ALA A 99 1.66 -9.80 -1.85
CA ALA A 99 1.12 -11.09 -2.31
C ALA A 99 -0.31 -11.33 -1.83
N MET A 100 -0.62 -11.03 -0.56
CA MET A 100 -1.98 -11.18 -0.02
C MET A 100 -2.97 -10.23 -0.70
N LEU A 101 -2.60 -8.97 -0.91
CA LEU A 101 -3.45 -8.01 -1.60
C LEU A 101 -3.61 -8.35 -3.08
N TYR A 102 -2.58 -8.90 -3.74
CA TYR A 102 -2.69 -9.40 -5.10
C TYR A 102 -3.69 -10.56 -5.21
N GLN A 103 -3.68 -11.51 -4.27
CA GLN A 103 -4.64 -12.62 -4.27
C GLN A 103 -6.11 -12.15 -4.10
N ILE A 104 -6.33 -11.02 -3.43
CA ILE A 104 -7.68 -10.47 -3.20
C ILE A 104 -8.11 -9.53 -4.33
N PHE A 105 -7.22 -8.65 -4.79
CA PHE A 105 -7.54 -7.51 -5.66
C PHE A 105 -6.88 -7.58 -7.05
N GLY A 106 -5.96 -8.52 -7.29
CA GLY A 106 -5.20 -8.66 -8.55
C GLY A 106 -5.93 -9.40 -9.67
N VAL A 107 -7.23 -9.65 -9.53
CA VAL A 107 -8.01 -10.37 -10.54
C VAL A 107 -8.01 -9.57 -11.85
N GLY A 108 -7.51 -10.18 -12.93
CA GLY A 108 -7.46 -9.56 -14.26
C GLY A 108 -6.22 -8.71 -14.53
N THR A 109 -5.24 -8.66 -13.60
CA THR A 109 -3.95 -8.00 -13.82
C THR A 109 -2.79 -8.98 -13.65
N SER A 110 -1.67 -8.70 -14.33
CA SER A 110 -0.43 -9.41 -14.02
C SER A 110 0.07 -8.99 -12.64
N LEU A 111 0.83 -9.86 -11.95
CA LEU A 111 1.48 -9.49 -10.70
C LEU A 111 2.39 -8.27 -10.89
N TYR A 112 3.06 -8.18 -12.04
CA TYR A 112 3.95 -7.07 -12.37
C TYR A 112 3.20 -5.74 -12.40
N ASP A 113 2.10 -5.66 -13.15
CA ASP A 113 1.27 -4.45 -13.22
C ASP A 113 0.71 -4.09 -11.84
N PHE A 114 0.32 -5.09 -11.06
CA PHE A 114 -0.14 -4.87 -9.68
C PHE A 114 0.96 -4.26 -8.80
N THR A 115 2.21 -4.73 -8.93
CA THR A 115 3.34 -4.17 -8.17
C THR A 115 3.69 -2.73 -8.57
N ILE A 116 3.44 -2.33 -9.82
CA ILE A 116 3.59 -0.94 -10.26
C ILE A 116 2.54 -0.05 -9.59
N TRP A 117 1.29 -0.51 -9.51
CA TRP A 117 0.20 0.23 -8.86
C TRP A 117 0.30 0.28 -7.33
N PHE A 118 0.95 -0.70 -6.72
CA PHE A 118 0.99 -0.86 -5.27
C PHE A 118 1.38 0.40 -4.48
N PRO A 119 2.53 1.06 -4.75
CA PRO A 119 2.93 2.28 -4.03
C PRO A 119 2.04 3.50 -4.32
N VAL A 120 1.29 3.49 -5.42
CA VAL A 120 0.35 4.57 -5.75
C VAL A 120 -0.86 4.55 -4.81
N VAL A 121 -1.28 3.35 -4.39
CA VAL A 121 -2.51 3.13 -3.61
C VAL A 121 -2.28 3.10 -2.09
N ILE A 122 -1.19 2.47 -1.63
CA ILE A 122 -0.84 2.30 -0.20
C ILE A 122 0.06 3.44 0.27
#